data_AF-A0A3C1C9G9-F1
#
_entry.id   AF-A0A3C1C9G9-F1
#
_cell.length_a   1.000
_cell.length_b   1.000
_cell.length_c   1.000
_cell.angle_alpha   90.00
_cell.angle_beta   90.00
_cell.angle_gamma   90.00
#
_symmetry.space_group_name_H-M   'P 1'
#
loop_
_entity.id
_entity.type
_entity.pdbx_description
1 polymer ?
#
loop_
_entity_poly.entity_id
_entity_poly.type
_entity_poly.pdbx_seq_one_letter_code
_entity_poly.pdbx_strand_id
1 'polypeptide(L)'
;MNNIDETGEFLKSLGFPLLNIHAMAKHHDFITANKRILVIGPMGSGKTEFAARVWRDSRVALKKKGDVRRLTSMANVDRRNVFIVRSALDKSRFPDYPDDALAYRGGYERCGNRIGAAKDSFGLEVLIAENPEVGTWIVDEAAFFDERVAYLTKDESELRGLCFIFPTLLLNFRREIFNQTARLLLETATDVVPLTAYCE
;
A
#
# COMPACT_ATOMS: atom_id res chain seq x y z
N MET A 1 -11.67 28.98 1.52
CA MET A 1 -11.54 28.57 2.94
C MET A 1 -10.59 27.39 2.95
N ASN A 2 -9.37 27.61 3.43
CA ASN A 2 -8.33 26.58 3.49
C ASN A 2 -8.70 25.62 4.62
N ASN A 3 -9.14 24.41 4.29
CA ASN A 3 -9.10 23.31 5.25
C ASN A 3 -7.62 23.05 5.52
N ILE A 4 -7.15 23.57 6.64
CA ILE A 4 -5.88 23.17 7.24
C ILE A 4 -6.07 21.68 7.58
N ASP A 5 -5.31 20.83 6.90
CA ASP A 5 -5.36 19.39 7.10
C ASP A 5 -4.77 19.07 8.47
N GLU A 6 -5.63 18.84 9.47
CA GLU A 6 -5.23 18.46 10.84
C GLU A 6 -4.28 17.25 10.84
N THR A 7 -4.38 16.37 9.85
CA THR A 7 -3.45 15.24 9.66
C THR A 7 -2.05 15.74 9.29
N GLY A 8 -1.97 16.72 8.41
CA GLY A 8 -0.70 17.32 7.99
C GLY A 8 -0.02 18.08 9.11
N GLU A 9 -0.77 18.84 9.91
CA GLU A 9 -0.22 19.50 11.10
C GLU A 9 0.17 18.50 12.18
N PHE A 10 -0.63 17.44 12.40
CA PHE A 10 -0.29 16.36 13.32
C PHE A 10 1.02 15.66 12.91
N LEU A 11 1.15 15.22 11.66
CA LEU A 11 2.37 14.59 11.17
C LEU A 11 3.58 15.53 11.27
N LYS A 12 3.41 16.81 10.95
CA LYS A 12 4.47 17.81 11.08
C LYS A 12 4.88 18.03 12.54
N SER A 13 3.93 18.07 13.48
CA SER A 13 4.21 18.23 14.92
C SER A 13 4.94 17.03 15.53
N LEU A 14 4.83 15.86 14.91
CA LEU A 14 5.59 14.66 15.27
C LEU A 14 6.98 14.60 14.63
N GLY A 15 7.39 15.62 13.86
CA GLY A 15 8.73 15.73 13.27
C GLY A 15 8.92 14.97 11.95
N PHE A 16 7.83 14.63 11.25
CA PHE A 16 7.87 13.86 10.01
C PHE A 16 8.23 14.69 8.77
N PRO A 17 8.75 14.04 7.69
CA PRO A 17 9.13 14.72 6.45
C PRO A 17 7.94 15.38 5.73
N LEU A 18 8.25 16.17 4.69
CA LEU A 18 7.25 16.73 3.77
C LEU A 18 6.55 15.60 2.99
N LEU A 19 5.29 15.31 3.35
CA LEU A 19 4.48 14.26 2.75
C LEU A 19 3.35 14.87 1.91
N ASN A 20 3.05 14.25 0.76
CA ASN A 20 1.87 14.61 -0.03
C ASN A 20 0.63 13.95 0.58
N ILE A 21 -0.37 14.75 0.97
CA ILE A 21 -1.62 14.23 1.54
C ILE A 21 -2.72 14.24 0.47
N HIS A 22 -3.34 13.08 0.26
CA HIS A 22 -4.35 12.88 -0.80
C HIS A 22 -5.77 12.88 -0.27
N ALA A 23 -6.67 13.56 -1.00
CA ALA A 23 -8.11 13.47 -0.78
C ALA A 23 -8.71 12.17 -1.35
N MET A 24 -9.67 11.58 -0.63
CA MET A 24 -10.22 10.23 -0.83
C MET A 24 -11.12 9.98 -2.06
N ALA A 25 -11.20 10.92 -3.02
CA ALA A 25 -12.25 10.93 -4.05
C ALA A 25 -11.77 10.66 -5.50
N LYS A 26 -10.58 10.09 -5.71
CA LYS A 26 -10.03 9.84 -7.06
C LYS A 26 -9.64 8.38 -7.26
N HIS A 27 -9.70 7.93 -8.53
CA HIS A 27 -9.11 6.66 -8.95
C HIS A 27 -7.59 6.69 -8.75
N HIS A 28 -6.99 5.51 -8.56
CA HIS A 28 -5.56 5.41 -8.36
C HIS A 28 -4.75 5.89 -9.58
N ASP A 29 -3.69 6.66 -9.32
CA ASP A 29 -2.76 7.13 -10.33
C ASP A 29 -1.68 6.08 -10.62
N PHE A 30 -1.79 5.41 -11.77
CA PHE A 30 -0.77 4.47 -12.25
C PHE A 30 0.34 5.11 -13.09
N ILE A 31 0.28 6.42 -13.37
CA ILE A 31 1.27 7.10 -14.22
C ILE A 31 2.51 7.42 -13.40
N THR A 32 2.34 8.02 -12.23
CA THR A 32 3.47 8.47 -11.40
C THR A 32 4.22 7.28 -10.81
N ALA A 33 5.52 7.20 -11.08
CA ALA A 33 6.42 6.17 -10.57
C ALA A 33 7.04 6.56 -9.21
N ASN A 34 7.83 5.64 -8.64
CA ASN A 34 8.65 5.85 -7.43
C ASN A 34 7.83 6.21 -6.18
N LYS A 35 6.60 5.70 -6.09
CA LYS A 35 5.66 6.04 -5.01
C LYS A 35 5.74 5.04 -3.87
N ARG A 36 5.69 5.55 -2.64
CA ARG A 36 5.55 4.79 -1.39
C ARG A 36 4.44 5.44 -0.57
N ILE A 37 3.26 4.86 -0.68
CA ILE A 37 2.01 5.44 -0.21
C ILE A 37 1.62 4.76 1.09
N LEU A 38 1.54 5.50 2.19
CA LEU A 38 0.99 4.99 3.43
C LEU A 38 -0.51 5.22 3.47
N VAL A 39 -1.28 4.16 3.65
CA VAL A 39 -2.72 4.22 3.84
C VAL A 39 -3.00 3.99 5.31
N ILE A 40 -3.33 5.06 6.02
CA ILE A 40 -3.29 5.11 7.49
C ILE A 40 -4.69 5.33 8.04
N GLY A 41 -4.91 4.91 9.28
CA GLY A 41 -6.18 5.09 9.98
C GLY A 41 -6.38 4.05 11.07
N PRO A 42 -7.33 4.25 12.00
CA PRO A 42 -7.63 3.28 13.04
C PRO A 42 -8.12 1.94 12.46
N MET A 43 -8.17 0.90 13.27
CA MET A 43 -8.85 -0.34 12.86
C MET A 43 -10.30 -0.05 12.43
N GLY A 44 -10.80 -0.75 11.41
CA GLY A 44 -12.14 -0.51 10.86
C GLY A 44 -12.27 0.70 9.92
N SER A 45 -11.19 1.45 9.65
CA SER A 45 -11.20 2.64 8.78
C SER A 45 -11.26 2.36 7.28
N GLY A 46 -11.37 1.11 6.83
CA GLY A 46 -11.45 0.80 5.41
C GLY A 46 -10.10 0.65 4.68
N LYS A 47 -9.00 0.36 5.37
CA LYS A 47 -7.64 0.27 4.77
C LYS A 47 -7.55 -0.82 3.70
N THR A 48 -8.09 -2.00 3.97
CA THR A 48 -8.06 -3.12 3.03
C THR A 48 -9.08 -2.93 1.89
N GLU A 49 -10.18 -2.23 2.16
CA GLU A 49 -11.17 -1.78 1.15
C GLU A 49 -10.54 -0.77 0.17
N PHE A 50 -9.64 0.10 0.66
CA PHE A 50 -8.85 0.98 -0.20
C PHE A 50 -7.95 0.16 -1.13
N ALA A 51 -7.25 -0.85 -0.60
CA ALA A 51 -6.48 -1.78 -1.43
C ALA A 51 -7.34 -2.49 -2.49
N ALA A 52 -8.53 -2.97 -2.11
CA ALA A 52 -9.48 -3.58 -3.04
C ALA A 52 -9.97 -2.60 -4.12
N ARG A 53 -10.08 -1.30 -3.81
CA ARG A 53 -10.37 -0.25 -4.80
C ARG A 53 -9.23 -0.09 -5.81
N VAL A 54 -7.98 -0.01 -5.34
CA VAL A 54 -6.80 0.07 -6.22
C VAL A 54 -6.73 -1.17 -7.13
N TRP A 55 -7.00 -2.36 -6.58
CA TRP A 55 -7.10 -3.58 -7.36
C TRP A 55 -8.12 -3.48 -8.49
N ARG A 56 -9.35 -3.02 -8.20
CA ARG A 56 -10.41 -2.81 -9.21
C ARG A 56 -10.03 -1.77 -10.25
N ASP A 57 -9.46 -0.64 -9.84
CA ASP A 57 -8.97 0.40 -10.74
C ASP A 57 -7.93 -0.17 -11.72
N SER A 58 -7.05 -1.05 -11.24
CA SER A 58 -6.05 -1.73 -12.07
C SER A 58 -6.68 -2.57 -13.18
N ARG A 59 -7.78 -3.28 -12.89
CA ARG A 59 -8.49 -4.12 -13.88
C ARG A 59 -9.10 -3.28 -14.98
N VAL A 60 -9.59 -2.07 -14.65
CA VAL A 60 -10.09 -1.10 -15.64
C VAL A 60 -8.92 -0.50 -16.43
N ALA A 61 -7.84 -0.11 -15.76
CA ALA A 61 -6.67 0.50 -16.39
C ALA A 61 -5.95 -0.44 -17.37
N LEU A 62 -5.89 -1.75 -17.07
CA LEU A 62 -5.28 -2.76 -17.94
C LEU A 62 -6.04 -2.96 -19.26
N LYS A 63 -7.35 -2.67 -19.30
CA LYS A 63 -8.12 -2.71 -20.56
C LYS A 63 -7.69 -1.62 -21.54
N LYS A 64 -7.09 -0.53 -21.03
CA LYS A 64 -6.58 0.58 -21.86
C LYS A 64 -5.25 0.17 -22.50
N LYS A 65 -5.09 0.39 -23.81
CA LYS A 65 -3.89 0.03 -24.59
C LYS A 65 -3.18 1.28 -25.13
N GLY A 66 -2.13 1.09 -25.91
CA GLY A 66 -1.41 2.19 -26.58
C GLY A 66 -0.74 3.13 -25.57
N ASP A 67 -1.04 4.42 -25.68
CA ASP A 67 -0.42 5.46 -24.87
C ASP A 67 -0.57 5.24 -23.37
N VAL A 68 -1.71 4.71 -22.91
CA VAL A 68 -1.90 4.45 -21.47
C VAL A 68 -0.90 3.42 -20.96
N ARG A 69 -0.64 2.35 -21.73
CA ARG A 69 0.39 1.36 -21.36
C ARG A 69 1.76 2.02 -21.30
N ARG A 70 2.11 2.83 -22.29
CA ARG A 70 3.39 3.54 -22.35
C ARG A 70 3.59 4.47 -21.15
N LEU A 71 2.56 5.22 -20.76
CA LEU A 71 2.61 6.16 -19.64
C LEU A 71 2.67 5.49 -18.26
N THR A 72 2.19 4.24 -18.16
CA THR A 72 2.12 3.50 -16.90
C THR A 72 3.19 2.41 -16.77
N SER A 73 4.07 2.28 -17.76
CA SER A 73 5.15 1.30 -17.76
C SER A 73 6.51 1.99 -17.68
N MET A 74 7.49 1.31 -17.08
CA MET A 74 8.90 1.70 -17.06
C MET A 74 9.74 0.43 -17.18
N ALA A 75 10.65 0.39 -18.17
CA ALA A 75 11.40 -0.82 -18.51
C ALA A 75 10.48 -2.05 -18.67
N ASN A 76 10.68 -3.09 -17.85
CA ASN A 76 9.88 -4.33 -17.85
C ASN A 76 8.64 -4.28 -16.93
N VAL A 77 8.44 -3.19 -16.21
CA VAL A 77 7.40 -3.03 -15.19
C VAL A 77 6.18 -2.29 -15.75
N ASP A 78 4.97 -2.74 -15.42
CA ASP A 78 3.71 -2.02 -15.67
C ASP A 78 2.99 -1.76 -14.33
N ARG A 79 2.83 -0.49 -13.95
CA ARG A 79 2.20 -0.11 -12.66
C ARG A 79 0.74 -0.52 -12.55
N ARG A 80 0.07 -0.83 -13.66
CA ARG A 80 -1.31 -1.36 -13.65
C ARG A 80 -1.33 -2.85 -13.31
N ASN A 81 -0.22 -3.55 -13.41
CA ASN A 81 -0.07 -4.87 -12.81
C ASN A 81 0.12 -4.68 -11.30
N VAL A 82 -0.97 -4.89 -10.57
CA VAL A 82 -1.00 -4.87 -9.11
C VAL A 82 -0.74 -6.27 -8.58
N PHE A 83 0.05 -6.37 -7.51
CA PHE A 83 0.24 -7.59 -6.72
C PHE A 83 -0.03 -7.30 -5.24
N ILE A 84 -0.71 -8.22 -4.56
CA ILE A 84 -1.12 -8.08 -3.17
C ILE A 84 -0.29 -9.01 -2.30
N VAL A 85 0.33 -8.48 -1.26
CA VAL A 85 1.12 -9.24 -0.30
C VAL A 85 0.41 -9.17 1.04
N ARG A 86 -0.05 -10.31 1.52
CA ARG A 86 -0.63 -10.45 2.86
C ARG A 86 0.47 -10.75 3.86
N SER A 87 0.38 -10.17 5.05
CA SER A 87 1.19 -10.62 6.17
C SER A 87 0.82 -12.08 6.49
N ALA A 88 1.81 -12.92 6.80
CA ALA A 88 1.56 -14.31 7.16
C ALA A 88 0.66 -14.43 8.41
N LEU A 89 0.70 -13.42 9.30
CA LEU A 89 -0.16 -13.33 10.48
C LEU A 89 -1.62 -13.11 10.08
N ASP A 90 -1.89 -12.26 9.10
CA ASP A 90 -3.25 -11.95 8.66
C ASP A 90 -3.90 -13.10 7.89
N LYS A 91 -3.11 -13.87 7.10
CA LYS A 91 -3.63 -15.06 6.40
C LYS A 91 -4.31 -16.05 7.35
N SER A 92 -3.75 -16.23 8.55
CA SER A 92 -4.31 -17.14 9.57
C SER A 92 -5.65 -16.70 10.15
N ARG A 93 -6.01 -15.41 10.03
CA ARG A 93 -7.25 -14.84 10.59
C ARG A 93 -8.49 -15.12 9.75
N PHE A 94 -8.32 -15.52 8.50
CA PHE A 94 -9.41 -15.72 7.54
C PHE A 94 -9.34 -17.11 6.86
N PRO A 95 -9.46 -18.21 7.63
CA PRO A 95 -9.30 -19.56 7.10
C PRO A 95 -10.39 -19.96 6.09
N ASP A 96 -11.57 -19.34 6.17
CA ASP A 96 -12.72 -19.65 5.31
C ASP A 96 -12.69 -18.92 3.96
N TYR A 97 -11.74 -17.99 3.76
CA TYR A 97 -11.64 -17.22 2.53
C TYR A 97 -10.78 -17.98 1.51
N PRO A 98 -11.10 -17.86 0.20
CA PRO A 98 -10.23 -18.43 -0.84
C PRO A 98 -8.78 -17.94 -0.69
N ASP A 99 -7.81 -18.80 -1.04
CA ASP A 99 -6.39 -18.45 -0.95
C ASP A 99 -6.01 -17.21 -1.77
N ASP A 100 -6.74 -16.95 -2.86
CA ASP A 100 -6.56 -15.81 -3.74
C ASP A 100 -7.42 -14.59 -3.36
N ALA A 101 -8.04 -14.58 -2.17
CA ALA A 101 -8.92 -13.51 -1.74
C ALA A 101 -8.20 -12.41 -0.95
N LEU A 102 -8.40 -11.16 -1.37
CA LEU A 102 -8.22 -9.99 -0.53
C LEU A 102 -9.51 -9.75 0.26
N ALA A 103 -9.53 -10.17 1.53
CA ALA A 103 -10.66 -10.03 2.42
C ALA A 103 -10.76 -8.60 2.98
N TYR A 104 -11.97 -8.06 3.11
CA TYR A 104 -12.24 -6.78 3.77
C TYR A 104 -13.65 -6.79 4.39
N ARG A 105 -14.03 -5.74 5.14
CA ARG A 105 -15.34 -5.72 5.81
C ARG A 105 -16.45 -5.71 4.77
N GLY A 106 -17.30 -6.74 4.82
CA GLY A 106 -18.45 -6.88 3.93
C GLY A 106 -18.16 -7.53 2.58
N GLY A 107 -16.96 -8.10 2.35
CA GLY A 107 -16.69 -8.88 1.14
C GLY A 107 -15.23 -9.26 0.92
N TYR A 108 -14.93 -9.67 -0.32
CA TYR A 108 -13.56 -9.90 -0.77
C TYR A 108 -13.43 -9.67 -2.27
N GLU A 109 -12.21 -9.43 -2.72
CA GLU A 109 -11.83 -9.45 -4.14
C GLU A 109 -11.01 -10.71 -4.45
N ARG A 110 -11.25 -11.34 -5.60
CA ARG A 110 -10.43 -12.46 -6.10
C ARG A 110 -9.28 -11.90 -6.93
N CYS A 111 -8.05 -12.11 -6.46
CA CYS A 111 -6.85 -11.58 -7.08
C CYS A 111 -6.15 -12.60 -8.00
N GLY A 112 -6.64 -13.84 -8.06
CA GLY A 112 -6.04 -14.91 -8.85
C GLY A 112 -4.57 -15.12 -8.47
N ASN A 113 -3.68 -15.15 -9.47
CA ASN A 113 -2.24 -15.33 -9.23
C ASN A 113 -1.51 -14.04 -8.80
N ARG A 114 -2.22 -12.94 -8.53
CA ARG A 114 -1.64 -11.64 -8.13
C ARG A 114 -1.83 -11.36 -6.66
N ILE A 115 -1.73 -12.40 -5.85
CA ILE A 115 -1.71 -12.32 -4.41
C ILE A 115 -0.79 -13.40 -3.85
N GLY A 116 -0.06 -13.07 -2.80
CA GLY A 116 0.87 -13.96 -2.12
C GLY A 116 0.97 -13.59 -0.65
N ALA A 117 1.76 -14.37 0.09
CA ALA A 117 2.03 -14.11 1.49
C ALA A 117 3.53 -13.96 1.72
N ALA A 118 3.91 -13.01 2.56
CA ALA A 118 5.27 -12.86 3.05
C ALA A 118 5.26 -12.71 4.57
N LYS A 119 6.26 -13.28 5.22
CA LYS A 119 6.45 -13.17 6.67
C LYS A 119 7.34 -11.98 7.04
N ASP A 120 8.29 -11.66 6.17
CA ASP A 120 9.36 -10.69 6.38
C ASP A 120 9.79 -10.07 5.05
N SER A 121 10.75 -9.14 5.11
CA SER A 121 11.29 -8.43 3.96
C SER A 121 11.94 -9.36 2.93
N PHE A 122 12.51 -10.48 3.34
CA PHE A 122 13.10 -11.48 2.43
C PHE A 122 12.02 -12.20 1.63
N GLY A 123 10.92 -12.58 2.27
CA GLY A 123 9.76 -13.13 1.56
C GLY A 123 9.17 -12.15 0.54
N LEU A 124 9.10 -10.86 0.89
CA LEU A 124 8.66 -9.82 -0.04
C LEU A 124 9.61 -9.69 -1.23
N GLU A 125 10.92 -9.68 -0.99
CA GLU A 125 11.95 -9.60 -2.03
C GLU A 125 11.87 -10.78 -3.02
N VAL A 126 11.64 -11.99 -2.52
CA VAL A 126 11.40 -13.18 -3.38
C VAL A 126 10.17 -12.98 -4.27
N LEU A 127 9.04 -12.55 -3.70
CA LEU A 127 7.83 -12.29 -4.48
C LEU A 127 8.08 -11.24 -5.58
N ILE A 128 8.82 -10.18 -5.26
CA ILE A 128 9.19 -9.12 -6.21
C ILE A 128 10.07 -9.67 -7.34
N ALA A 129 11.03 -10.54 -7.03
CA ALA A 129 11.90 -11.17 -8.02
C ALA A 129 11.14 -12.14 -8.93
N GLU A 130 10.17 -12.89 -8.39
CA GLU A 130 9.34 -13.84 -9.14
C GLU A 130 8.27 -13.17 -10.02
N ASN A 131 7.96 -11.90 -9.78
CA ASN A 131 6.96 -11.12 -10.53
C ASN A 131 7.57 -9.83 -11.12
N PRO A 132 8.55 -9.95 -12.03
CA PRO A 132 9.36 -8.81 -12.48
C PRO A 132 8.56 -7.73 -13.23
N GLU A 133 7.38 -8.05 -13.75
CA GLU A 133 6.49 -7.18 -14.52
C GLU A 133 5.48 -6.38 -13.68
N VAL A 134 5.37 -6.68 -12.39
CA VAL A 134 4.46 -6.00 -11.46
C VAL A 134 5.04 -4.64 -11.09
N GLY A 135 4.24 -3.59 -11.27
CA GLY A 135 4.65 -2.23 -10.93
C GLY A 135 3.98 -1.61 -9.73
N THR A 136 2.89 -2.20 -9.23
CA THR A 136 2.25 -1.74 -8.00
C THR A 136 2.12 -2.87 -7.01
N TRP A 137 2.64 -2.67 -5.80
CA TRP A 137 2.68 -3.64 -4.72
C TRP A 137 1.86 -3.12 -3.56
N ILE A 138 0.83 -3.87 -3.17
CA ILE A 138 0.06 -3.59 -1.96
C ILE A 138 0.57 -4.53 -0.88
N VAL A 139 1.28 -4.00 0.11
CA VAL A 139 1.82 -4.79 1.23
C VAL A 139 0.97 -4.50 2.47
N ASP A 140 0.02 -5.38 2.71
CA ASP A 140 -0.90 -5.23 3.84
C ASP A 140 -0.18 -5.49 5.15
N GLU A 141 -0.53 -4.71 6.17
CA GLU A 141 0.05 -4.85 7.52
C GLU A 141 1.60 -4.75 7.54
N ALA A 142 2.20 -3.95 6.65
CA ALA A 142 3.67 -3.85 6.52
C ALA A 142 4.42 -3.44 7.81
N ALA A 143 3.76 -2.75 8.76
CA ALA A 143 4.35 -2.46 10.06
C ALA A 143 4.72 -3.71 10.88
N PHE A 144 4.19 -4.89 10.56
CA PHE A 144 4.55 -6.16 11.21
C PHE A 144 5.77 -6.86 10.60
N PHE A 145 6.33 -6.32 9.51
CA PHE A 145 7.57 -6.80 8.93
C PHE A 145 8.77 -6.28 9.72
N ASP A 146 9.94 -6.85 9.47
CA ASP A 146 11.21 -6.32 9.93
C ASP A 146 11.55 -4.97 9.25
N GLU A 147 12.39 -4.18 9.91
CA GLU A 147 12.75 -2.80 9.51
C GLU A 147 13.30 -2.68 8.09
N ARG A 148 13.94 -3.74 7.57
CA ARG A 148 14.51 -3.78 6.21
C ARG A 148 13.45 -3.54 5.14
N VAL A 149 12.16 -3.84 5.41
CA VAL A 149 11.08 -3.62 4.44
C VAL A 149 11.02 -2.17 3.95
N ALA A 150 11.31 -1.19 4.81
CA ALA A 150 11.29 0.22 4.44
C ALA A 150 12.40 0.56 3.43
N TYR A 151 13.59 0.00 3.61
CA TYR A 151 14.72 0.21 2.71
C TYR A 151 14.59 -0.58 1.41
N LEU A 152 14.20 -1.85 1.49
CA LEU A 152 13.93 -2.69 0.32
C LEU A 152 12.92 -2.01 -0.62
N THR A 153 11.80 -1.55 -0.08
CA THR A 153 10.74 -0.93 -0.90
C THR A 153 11.15 0.45 -1.41
N LYS A 154 11.97 1.20 -0.66
CA LYS A 154 12.60 2.43 -1.15
C LYS A 154 13.50 2.17 -2.34
N ASP A 155 14.43 1.24 -2.22
CA ASP A 155 15.42 0.95 -3.26
C ASP A 155 14.73 0.43 -4.53
N GLU A 156 13.81 -0.53 -4.40
CA GLU A 156 13.04 -1.07 -5.53
C GLU A 156 12.18 0.00 -6.21
N SER A 157 11.59 0.91 -5.43
CA SER A 157 10.79 2.02 -5.94
C SER A 157 11.64 3.02 -6.72
N GLU A 158 12.83 3.36 -6.22
CA GLU A 158 13.74 4.34 -6.84
C GLU A 158 14.48 3.77 -8.06
N LEU A 159 14.87 2.48 -8.01
CA LEU A 159 15.65 1.83 -9.08
C LEU A 159 14.77 1.36 -10.25
N ARG A 160 13.60 0.80 -9.97
CA ARG A 160 12.74 0.16 -10.98
C ARG A 160 11.45 0.91 -11.28
N GLY A 161 11.18 1.98 -10.53
CA GLY A 161 9.94 2.72 -10.69
C GLY A 161 8.70 2.04 -10.13
N LEU A 162 8.89 1.14 -9.14
CA LEU A 162 7.78 0.48 -8.46
C LEU A 162 7.01 1.45 -7.57
N CYS A 163 5.72 1.19 -7.45
CA CYS A 163 4.83 1.84 -6.51
C CYS A 163 4.48 0.87 -5.39
N PHE A 164 4.68 1.27 -4.14
CA PHE A 164 4.27 0.53 -2.96
C PHE A 164 3.14 1.25 -2.25
N ILE A 165 2.14 0.48 -1.82
CA ILE A 165 1.00 0.94 -1.02
C ILE A 165 0.98 0.10 0.25
N PHE A 166 0.95 0.79 1.39
CA PHE A 166 1.01 0.17 2.71
C PHE A 166 -0.25 0.49 3.50
N PRO A 167 -1.34 -0.29 3.33
CA PRO A 167 -2.44 -0.31 4.29
C PRO A 167 -1.90 -0.86 5.61
N THR A 168 -1.67 0.04 6.58
CA THR A 168 -1.02 -0.38 7.83
C THR A 168 -1.42 0.51 9.02
N LEU A 169 -1.14 0.02 10.22
CA LEU A 169 -1.30 0.78 11.45
C LEU A 169 0.02 1.51 11.74
N LEU A 170 -0.02 2.85 11.75
CA LEU A 170 1.13 3.65 12.16
C LEU A 170 1.15 3.95 13.65
N LEU A 171 -0.02 4.01 14.28
CA LEU A 171 -0.16 4.35 15.69
C LEU A 171 -0.74 3.16 16.47
N ASN A 172 -0.28 3.00 17.71
CA ASN A 172 -0.86 2.09 18.68
C ASN A 172 -2.12 2.70 19.35
N PHE A 173 -2.74 1.95 20.25
CA PHE A 173 -3.93 2.40 21.00
C PHE A 173 -3.69 3.62 21.90
N ARG A 174 -2.43 3.93 22.23
CA ARG A 174 -2.02 5.13 22.99
C ARG A 174 -1.74 6.33 22.10
N ARG A 175 -1.94 6.21 20.78
CA ARG A 175 -1.60 7.22 19.76
C ARG A 175 -0.10 7.50 19.64
N GLU A 176 0.74 6.57 20.07
CA GLU A 176 2.19 6.60 19.84
C GLU A 176 2.54 5.77 18.61
N ILE A 177 3.71 5.99 18.02
CA ILE A 177 4.17 5.20 16.88
C ILE A 177 4.18 3.71 17.24
N PHE A 178 3.58 2.89 16.36
CA PHE A 178 3.29 1.50 16.63
C PHE A 178 4.54 0.67 16.92
N ASN A 179 5.58 0.84 16.13
CA ASN A 179 6.91 0.25 16.30
C ASN A 179 7.94 0.94 15.39
N GLN A 180 9.20 0.49 15.44
CA GLN A 180 10.28 1.08 14.64
C GLN A 180 10.08 0.89 13.12
N THR A 181 9.51 -0.24 12.68
CA THR A 181 9.15 -0.45 11.26
C THR A 181 8.15 0.61 10.78
N ALA A 182 7.09 0.89 11.54
CA ALA A 182 6.11 1.92 11.22
C ALA A 182 6.75 3.31 11.10
N ARG A 183 7.73 3.61 11.96
CA ARG A 183 8.52 4.85 11.89
C ARG A 183 9.29 4.94 10.57
N LEU A 184 10.03 3.89 10.22
CA LEU A 184 10.85 3.86 9.00
C LEU A 184 9.99 3.90 7.72
N LEU A 185 8.84 3.21 7.72
CA LEU A 185 7.87 3.31 6.63
C LEU A 185 7.40 4.76 6.44
N LEU A 186 7.15 5.48 7.54
CA LEU A 186 6.75 6.89 7.50
C LEU A 186 7.88 7.83 7.05
N GLU A 187 9.11 7.59 7.50
CA GLU A 187 10.30 8.36 7.07
C GLU A 187 10.62 8.17 5.59
N THR A 188 10.33 7.00 5.03
CA THR A 188 10.58 6.66 3.62
C THR A 188 9.40 6.91 2.69
N ALA A 189 8.20 7.12 3.22
CA ALA A 189 7.00 7.37 2.43
C ALA A 189 7.10 8.65 1.60
N THR A 190 6.47 8.64 0.44
CA THR A 190 6.34 9.81 -0.44
C THR A 190 4.97 10.47 -0.32
N ASP A 191 3.97 9.69 0.11
CA ASP A 191 2.57 10.09 0.14
C ASP A 191 1.85 9.42 1.32
N VAL A 192 0.83 10.10 1.84
CA VAL A 192 -0.06 9.58 2.88
C VAL A 192 -1.52 9.73 2.44
N VAL A 193 -2.30 8.68 2.67
CA VAL A 193 -3.75 8.64 2.51
C VAL A 193 -4.36 8.37 3.89
N PRO A 194 -4.86 9.41 4.58
CA PRO A 194 -5.55 9.22 5.85
C PRO A 194 -6.98 8.75 5.63
N LEU A 195 -7.35 7.67 6.33
CA LEU A 195 -8.69 7.13 6.40
C LEU A 195 -9.26 7.33 7.80
N THR A 196 -10.54 7.63 7.87
CA THR A 196 -11.28 7.77 9.12
C THR A 196 -12.18 6.55 9.34
N ALA A 197 -12.49 6.26 10.61
CA ALA A 197 -13.52 5.30 10.97
C ALA A 197 -14.66 6.04 11.66
N TYR A 198 -15.87 5.47 11.63
CA TYR A 198 -16.95 5.94 12.48
C TYR A 198 -16.59 5.68 13.94
N CYS A 199 -16.92 6.63 14.82
CA CYS A 199 -16.86 6.37 16.25
C CYS A 199 -17.89 5.28 16.57
N GLU A 200 -17.43 4.19 17.18
CA GLU A 200 -18.29 3.15 17.77
C GLU A 200 -18.91 3.63 19.08
#